data_AF-A0A6P1T011-F1
#
_entry.id   AF-A0A6P1T011-F1
#
_cell.length_a   1.000
_cell.length_b   1.000
_cell.length_c   1.000
_cell.angle_alpha   90.00
_cell.angle_beta   90.00
_cell.angle_gamma   90.00
#
_symmetry.space_group_name_H-M   'P 1'
#
loop_
_entity.id
_entity.type
_entity.pdbx_description
1 polymer ?
#
loop_
_entity_poly.entity_id
_entity_poly.type
_entity_poly.pdbx_seq_one_letter_code
_entity_poly.pdbx_strand_id
1 'polypeptide(L)'
;MTKCGSTLAFQITHTALMEAGCPQPAIPFPGESGRRVNFIPQMSEGRESAIRAALSETGNPIVIKTHGRPTPRMVNWIESGEGRGHAIFRDPRDMALSMLDHGRTARERNRPAFAEIHTLEDACKGIANQLDSLTAWLQLPGIAALQYDTLAFQTETAAQHILEQLGLGGNPRRIARRVLRSGKTLMNKGIASRYKTEMSPEISAAFLSRFRPFYDILLDKPDVALPLRPNTILYDPEALAKPLPAAA
;
A
#
# COMPACT_ATOMS: atom_id res chain seq x y z
N MET A 1 -1.24 -3.18 -0.79
CA MET A 1 -2.70 -3.30 -0.59
C MET A 1 -3.42 -2.05 -1.12
N THR A 2 -4.70 -2.17 -1.48
CA THR A 2 -5.58 -1.03 -1.78
C THR A 2 -6.01 -0.34 -0.48
N LYS A 3 -6.50 0.90 -0.58
CA LYS A 3 -7.02 1.70 0.56
C LYS A 3 -6.04 1.95 1.73
N CYS A 4 -4.76 1.65 1.53
CA CYS A 4 -3.67 1.86 2.49
C CYS A 4 -2.80 3.08 2.15
N GLY A 5 -3.25 4.02 1.32
CA GLY A 5 -2.47 5.23 1.00
C GLY A 5 -1.29 5.03 0.03
N SER A 6 -1.32 3.99 -0.79
CA SER A 6 -0.28 3.74 -1.82
C SER A 6 0.01 4.92 -2.76
N THR A 7 -1.01 5.76 -3.05
CA THR A 7 -0.80 6.98 -3.84
C THR A 7 0.01 8.02 -3.07
N LEU A 8 -0.25 8.16 -1.77
CA LEU A 8 0.52 9.06 -0.90
C LEU A 8 1.97 8.56 -0.78
N ALA A 9 2.17 7.27 -0.51
CA ALA A 9 3.52 6.67 -0.51
C ALA A 9 4.26 6.91 -1.83
N PHE A 10 3.61 6.66 -2.98
CA PHE A 10 4.19 6.96 -4.29
C PHE A 10 4.60 8.44 -4.42
N GLN A 11 3.73 9.39 -4.02
CA GLN A 11 4.05 10.81 -4.14
C GLN A 11 5.21 11.23 -3.23
N ILE A 12 5.33 10.65 -2.02
CA ILE A 12 6.46 10.89 -1.12
C ILE A 12 7.74 10.35 -1.74
N THR A 13 7.78 9.09 -2.16
CA THR A 13 8.96 8.48 -2.80
C THR A 13 9.35 9.22 -4.09
N HIS A 14 8.37 9.54 -4.95
CA HIS A 14 8.59 10.34 -6.15
C HIS A 14 9.21 11.70 -5.83
N THR A 15 8.68 12.40 -4.82
CA THR A 15 9.19 13.71 -4.43
C THR A 15 10.59 13.61 -3.83
N ALA A 16 10.85 12.59 -3.01
CA ALA A 16 12.18 12.32 -2.46
C ALA A 16 13.21 12.10 -3.56
N LEU A 17 12.91 11.25 -4.55
CA LEU A 17 13.78 11.02 -5.71
C LEU A 17 14.02 12.29 -6.52
N MET A 18 12.97 13.05 -6.82
CA MET A 18 13.11 14.33 -7.53
C MET A 18 13.99 15.34 -6.76
N GLU A 19 13.88 15.40 -5.43
CA GLU A 19 14.72 16.28 -4.61
C GLU A 19 16.16 15.78 -4.48
N ALA A 20 16.39 14.48 -4.62
CA ALA A 20 17.72 13.87 -4.69
C ALA A 20 18.37 14.00 -6.09
N GLY A 21 17.71 14.68 -7.04
CA GLY A 21 18.23 14.88 -8.39
C GLY A 21 17.99 13.70 -9.33
N CYS A 22 17.07 12.78 -9.00
CA CYS A 22 16.67 11.66 -9.83
C CYS A 22 15.35 11.98 -10.57
N PRO A 23 15.38 12.40 -11.85
CA PRO A 23 14.18 12.74 -12.60
C PRO A 23 13.20 11.56 -12.66
N GLN A 24 11.91 11.85 -12.56
CA GLN A 24 10.84 10.85 -12.58
C GLN A 24 9.96 11.06 -13.82
N PRO A 25 10.41 10.60 -15.02
CA PRO A 25 9.61 10.72 -16.22
C PRO A 25 8.34 9.89 -16.12
N ALA A 26 7.29 10.34 -16.82
CA ALA A 26 6.11 9.52 -17.04
C ALA A 26 6.45 8.40 -18.03
N ILE A 27 6.24 7.15 -17.64
CA ILE A 27 6.55 6.00 -18.49
C ILE A 27 5.34 5.68 -19.38
N PRO A 28 5.50 5.60 -20.71
CA PRO A 28 4.42 5.22 -21.62
C PRO A 28 4.23 3.70 -21.58
N PHE A 29 3.42 3.21 -20.64
CA PHE A 29 3.11 1.79 -20.57
C PHE A 29 2.22 1.33 -21.73
N PRO A 30 2.49 0.16 -22.35
CA PRO A 30 1.66 -0.36 -23.43
C PRO A 30 0.18 -0.50 -23.02
N GLY A 31 -0.71 0.00 -23.88
CA GLY A 31 -2.17 -0.05 -23.65
C GLY A 31 -2.68 0.96 -22.61
N GLU A 32 -1.85 1.89 -22.15
CA GLU A 32 -2.24 2.92 -21.19
C GLU A 32 -2.02 4.32 -21.78
N SER A 33 -3.05 5.16 -21.79
CA SER A 33 -2.96 6.56 -22.21
C SER A 33 -3.29 7.51 -21.05
N GLY A 34 -2.56 8.63 -20.97
CA GLY A 34 -2.92 9.78 -20.11
C GLY A 34 -2.75 9.60 -18.59
N ARG A 35 -2.07 8.57 -18.10
CA ARG A 35 -1.83 8.42 -16.64
C ARG A 35 -0.71 9.35 -16.15
N ARG A 36 -1.00 10.11 -15.10
CA ARG A 36 -0.06 11.04 -14.43
C ARG A 36 0.86 10.38 -13.38
N VAL A 37 0.75 9.06 -13.23
CA VAL A 37 1.45 8.27 -12.21
C VAL A 37 1.96 7.01 -12.89
N ASN A 38 3.21 6.64 -12.62
CA ASN A 38 3.81 5.38 -13.06
C ASN A 38 3.18 4.22 -12.27
N PHE A 39 1.94 3.88 -12.59
CA PHE A 39 1.16 2.83 -11.97
C PHE A 39 1.02 1.66 -12.92
N ILE A 40 1.40 0.46 -12.46
CA ILE A 40 1.18 -0.79 -13.18
C ILE A 40 0.22 -1.66 -12.36
N PRO A 41 -0.87 -2.19 -12.95
CA PRO A 41 -1.75 -3.12 -12.25
C PRO A 41 -1.05 -4.48 -12.04
N GLN A 42 -0.27 -4.91 -13.03
CA GLN A 42 0.52 -6.14 -13.02
C GLN A 42 1.74 -5.96 -13.93
N MET A 43 2.86 -6.57 -13.54
CA MET A 43 4.07 -6.57 -14.37
C MET A 43 3.89 -7.50 -15.58
N SER A 44 4.21 -7.01 -16.77
CA SER A 44 4.29 -7.76 -18.02
C SER A 44 5.61 -7.44 -18.72
N GLU A 45 5.99 -8.24 -19.71
CA GLU A 45 7.23 -8.03 -20.47
C GLU A 45 7.29 -6.64 -21.13
N GLY A 46 6.21 -6.20 -21.78
CA GLY A 46 6.18 -4.86 -22.39
C GLY A 46 6.30 -3.73 -21.36
N ARG A 47 5.81 -3.91 -20.13
CA ARG A 47 5.98 -2.93 -19.05
C ARG A 47 7.40 -2.94 -18.49
N GLU A 48 8.02 -4.11 -18.39
CA GLU A 48 9.43 -4.24 -18.03
C GLU A 48 10.31 -3.52 -19.06
N SER A 49 10.11 -3.75 -20.35
CA SER A 49 10.88 -3.08 -21.41
C SER A 49 10.74 -1.56 -21.32
N ALA A 50 9.54 -1.04 -21.05
CA ALA A 50 9.32 0.39 -20.85
C ALA A 50 10.05 0.94 -19.61
N ILE A 51 10.07 0.19 -18.51
CA ILE A 51 10.82 0.57 -17.29
C ILE A 51 12.33 0.57 -17.58
N ARG A 52 12.86 -0.47 -18.21
CA ARG A 52 14.29 -0.56 -18.55
C ARG A 52 14.73 0.54 -19.51
N ALA A 53 13.90 0.88 -20.50
CA ALA A 53 14.17 2.00 -21.39
C ALA A 53 14.26 3.33 -20.60
N ALA A 54 13.31 3.59 -19.71
CA ALA A 54 13.31 4.80 -18.88
C ALA A 54 14.51 4.85 -17.91
N LEU A 55 14.89 3.71 -17.32
CA LEU A 55 16.10 3.60 -16.49
C LEU A 55 17.36 3.89 -17.30
N SER A 56 17.48 3.36 -18.51
CA SER A 56 18.63 3.59 -19.39
C SER A 56 18.73 5.04 -19.87
N GLU A 57 17.59 5.68 -20.14
CA GLU A 57 17.54 7.08 -20.60
C GLU A 57 17.90 8.05 -19.48
N THR A 58 17.39 7.81 -18.27
CA THR A 58 17.61 8.71 -17.13
C THR A 58 18.89 8.43 -16.36
N GLY A 59 19.39 7.20 -16.39
CA GLY A 59 20.48 6.74 -15.52
C GLY A 59 20.13 6.79 -14.02
N ASN A 60 18.85 6.92 -13.68
CA ASN A 60 18.37 7.18 -12.32
C ASN A 60 17.30 6.16 -11.89
N PRO A 61 17.15 5.88 -10.59
CA PRO A 61 16.05 5.06 -10.09
C PRO A 61 14.69 5.71 -10.37
N ILE A 62 13.69 4.89 -10.72
CA ILE A 62 12.33 5.34 -11.01
C ILE A 62 11.34 4.65 -10.07
N VAL A 63 10.46 5.42 -9.44
CA VAL A 63 9.40 4.86 -8.60
C VAL A 63 8.24 4.33 -9.44
N ILE A 64 7.82 3.10 -9.14
CA ILE A 64 6.66 2.45 -9.73
C ILE A 64 5.66 2.11 -8.62
N LYS A 65 4.38 2.38 -8.86
CA LYS A 65 3.27 1.98 -7.98
C LYS A 65 2.60 0.72 -8.53
N THR A 66 2.30 -0.24 -7.65
CA THR A 66 1.47 -1.41 -8.00
C THR A 66 0.55 -1.83 -6.84
N HIS A 67 -0.51 -2.54 -7.18
CA HIS A 67 -1.35 -3.28 -6.23
C HIS A 67 -1.23 -4.80 -6.39
N GLY A 68 -0.57 -5.26 -7.47
CA GLY A 68 -0.37 -6.67 -7.74
C GLY A 68 0.62 -7.33 -6.78
N ARG A 69 0.51 -8.65 -6.68
CA ARG A 69 1.52 -9.53 -6.07
C ARG A 69 2.87 -9.39 -6.82
N PRO A 70 4.03 -9.52 -6.15
CA PRO A 70 5.30 -9.54 -6.86
C PRO A 70 5.31 -10.69 -7.89
N THR A 71 5.66 -10.38 -9.13
CA THR A 71 5.89 -11.41 -10.16
C THR A 71 7.32 -11.94 -10.06
N PRO A 72 7.64 -13.12 -10.62
CA PRO A 72 9.00 -13.66 -10.59
C PRO A 72 10.06 -12.66 -11.08
N ARG A 73 9.74 -11.83 -12.07
CA ARG A 73 10.63 -10.77 -12.58
C ARG A 73 10.92 -9.69 -11.53
N MET A 74 9.89 -9.24 -10.81
CA MET A 74 10.05 -8.26 -9.73
C MET A 74 10.81 -8.86 -8.55
N VAL A 75 10.56 -10.13 -8.23
CA VAL A 75 11.33 -10.88 -7.21
C VAL A 75 12.82 -10.87 -7.57
N ASN A 76 13.16 -11.26 -8.81
CA ASN A 76 14.54 -11.28 -9.28
C ASN A 76 15.22 -9.91 -9.16
N TRP A 77 14.56 -8.81 -9.54
CA TRP A 77 15.12 -7.45 -9.39
C TRP A 77 15.42 -7.12 -7.94
N ILE A 78 14.55 -7.52 -7.03
CA ILE A 78 14.70 -7.19 -5.62
C ILE A 78 15.79 -8.04 -4.97
N GLU A 79 15.83 -9.33 -5.28
CA GLU A 79 16.87 -10.24 -4.79
C GLU A 79 18.25 -9.92 -5.36
N SER A 80 18.34 -9.41 -6.59
CA SER A 80 19.60 -8.92 -7.17
C SER A 80 20.04 -7.54 -6.66
N GLY A 81 19.19 -6.85 -5.90
CA GLY A 81 19.44 -5.49 -5.43
C GLY A 81 19.16 -4.38 -6.45
N GLU A 82 18.66 -4.72 -7.64
CA GLU A 82 18.19 -3.77 -8.66
C GLU A 82 16.88 -3.07 -8.25
N GLY A 83 16.13 -3.63 -7.29
CA GLY A 83 14.87 -3.11 -6.80
C GLY A 83 14.82 -2.97 -5.29
N ARG A 84 14.18 -1.88 -4.82
CA ARG A 84 13.74 -1.69 -3.43
C ARG A 84 12.30 -1.25 -3.43
N GLY A 85 11.60 -1.42 -2.31
CA GLY A 85 10.18 -1.08 -2.27
C GLY A 85 9.63 -0.87 -0.88
N HIS A 86 8.39 -0.39 -0.87
CA HIS A 86 7.65 -0.13 0.35
C HIS A 86 6.31 -0.86 0.23
N ALA A 87 6.05 -1.81 1.13
CA ALA A 87 4.77 -2.50 1.22
C ALA A 87 3.90 -1.76 2.23
N ILE A 88 2.85 -1.12 1.72
CA ILE A 88 2.00 -0.26 2.56
C ILE A 88 0.82 -1.05 3.10
N PHE A 89 0.63 -0.95 4.41
CA PHE A 89 -0.44 -1.63 5.15
C PHE A 89 -1.25 -0.65 6.01
N ARG A 90 -2.43 -1.08 6.44
CA ARG A 90 -3.35 -0.30 7.27
C ARG A 90 -4.09 -1.24 8.20
N ASP A 91 -4.51 -0.74 9.36
CA ASP A 91 -5.42 -1.46 10.25
C ASP A 91 -6.62 -2.04 9.46
N PRO A 92 -6.85 -3.36 9.49
CA PRO A 92 -7.93 -4.03 8.78
C PRO A 92 -9.32 -3.43 9.04
N ARG A 93 -9.58 -2.91 10.25
CA ARG A 93 -10.88 -2.32 10.61
C ARG A 93 -11.11 -1.02 9.86
N ASP A 94 -10.13 -0.14 9.85
CA ASP A 94 -10.17 1.12 9.10
C ASP A 94 -10.17 0.88 7.58
N MET A 95 -9.46 -0.15 7.13
CA MET A 95 -9.48 -0.56 5.74
C MET A 95 -10.87 -1.03 5.31
N ALA A 96 -11.55 -1.85 6.13
CA ALA A 96 -12.90 -2.33 5.85
C ALA A 96 -13.92 -1.19 5.74
N LEU A 97 -13.89 -0.26 6.70
CA LEU A 97 -14.71 0.96 6.67
C LEU A 97 -14.42 1.83 5.43
N SER A 98 -13.16 1.87 4.98
CA SER A 98 -12.81 2.57 3.74
C SER A 98 -13.28 1.83 2.48
N MET A 99 -13.33 0.50 2.49
CA MET A 99 -13.78 -0.33 1.36
C MET A 99 -15.30 -0.26 1.19
N LEU A 100 -16.08 -0.61 2.21
CA LEU A 100 -17.02 0.35 2.81
C LEU A 100 -17.66 1.43 1.93
N ASP A 101 -17.25 2.64 2.30
CA ASP A 101 -17.58 3.90 1.66
C ASP A 101 -17.30 3.90 0.15
N HIS A 102 -16.23 3.21 -0.29
CA HIS A 102 -15.89 3.14 -1.71
C HIS A 102 -16.88 2.30 -2.49
N GLY A 103 -17.31 1.15 -1.97
CA GLY A 103 -18.30 0.31 -2.61
C GLY A 103 -19.64 1.04 -2.76
N ARG A 104 -20.08 1.75 -1.70
CA ARG A 104 -21.28 2.60 -1.76
C ARG A 104 -21.14 3.66 -2.87
N THR A 105 -20.06 4.43 -2.85
CA THR A 105 -19.80 5.49 -3.85
C THR A 105 -19.67 4.93 -5.26
N ALA A 106 -19.07 3.74 -5.42
CA ALA A 106 -18.89 3.09 -6.71
C ALA A 106 -20.23 2.68 -7.31
N ARG A 107 -21.13 2.10 -6.51
CA ARG A 107 -22.49 1.77 -6.92
C ARG A 107 -23.30 3.01 -7.29
N GLU A 108 -23.26 4.06 -6.46
CA GLU A 108 -23.93 5.35 -6.74
C GLU A 108 -23.47 5.98 -8.06
N ARG A 109 -22.21 5.75 -8.45
CA ARG A 109 -21.60 6.32 -9.66
C ARG A 109 -21.48 5.35 -10.83
N ASN A 110 -22.11 4.17 -10.75
CA ASN A 110 -22.00 3.09 -11.76
C ASN A 110 -20.55 2.78 -12.15
N ARG A 111 -19.65 2.71 -11.16
CA ARG A 111 -18.26 2.32 -11.34
C ARG A 111 -18.04 0.91 -10.80
N PRO A 112 -17.30 0.05 -11.51
CA PRO A 112 -17.15 -1.35 -11.13
C PRO A 112 -16.22 -1.56 -9.92
N ALA A 113 -15.22 -0.69 -9.72
CA ALA A 113 -14.21 -0.91 -8.68
C ALA A 113 -14.80 -0.82 -7.26
N PHE A 114 -14.70 -1.91 -6.49
CA PHE A 114 -15.24 -2.09 -5.13
C PHE A 114 -16.78 -2.17 -5.05
N ALA A 115 -17.50 -2.16 -6.17
CA ALA A 115 -18.96 -2.18 -6.17
C ALA A 115 -19.53 -3.45 -5.52
N GLU A 116 -18.77 -4.55 -5.54
CA GLU A 116 -19.06 -5.84 -4.90
C GLU A 116 -18.96 -5.82 -3.37
N ILE A 117 -18.42 -4.77 -2.75
CA ILE A 117 -18.27 -4.69 -1.30
C ILE A 117 -19.52 -4.05 -0.70
N HIS A 118 -20.46 -4.87 -0.23
CA HIS A 118 -21.72 -4.42 0.38
C HIS A 118 -21.68 -4.41 1.90
N THR A 119 -20.91 -5.34 2.49
CA THR A 119 -20.88 -5.61 3.92
C THR A 119 -19.46 -5.63 4.47
N LEU A 120 -19.32 -5.58 5.80
CA LEU A 120 -18.02 -5.77 6.45
C LEU A 120 -17.45 -7.18 6.21
N GLU A 121 -18.32 -8.17 6.00
CA GLU A 121 -17.90 -9.53 5.65
C GLU A 121 -17.25 -9.58 4.25
N ASP A 122 -17.83 -8.88 3.28
CA ASP A 122 -17.21 -8.75 1.94
C ASP A 122 -15.85 -8.07 2.04
N ALA A 123 -15.75 -7.02 2.87
CA ALA A 123 -14.51 -6.32 3.12
C ALA A 123 -13.46 -7.23 3.79
N CYS A 124 -13.83 -8.06 4.77
CA CYS A 124 -12.94 -9.03 5.41
C CYS A 124 -12.30 -9.98 4.40
N LYS A 125 -13.11 -10.59 3.52
CA LYS A 125 -12.62 -11.48 2.46
C LYS A 125 -11.67 -10.74 1.51
N GLY A 126 -12.05 -9.52 1.11
CA GLY A 126 -11.21 -8.67 0.27
C GLY A 126 -9.90 -8.24 0.94
N ILE A 127 -9.88 -8.07 2.26
CA ILE A 127 -8.66 -7.78 3.05
C ILE A 127 -7.75 -9.01 3.09
N ALA A 128 -8.29 -10.19 3.42
CA ALA A 128 -7.50 -11.43 3.50
C ALA A 128 -6.75 -11.72 2.19
N ASN A 129 -7.43 -11.62 1.05
CA ASN A 129 -6.81 -11.77 -0.28
C ASN A 129 -5.67 -10.75 -0.53
N GLN A 130 -5.80 -9.54 0.01
CA GLN A 130 -4.78 -8.50 -0.11
C GLN A 130 -3.61 -8.70 0.85
N LEU A 131 -3.87 -9.32 2.01
CA LEU A 131 -2.83 -9.71 2.96
C LEU A 131 -1.93 -10.80 2.37
N ASP A 132 -2.45 -11.74 1.59
CA ASP A 132 -1.61 -12.73 0.90
C ASP A 132 -0.59 -12.06 -0.04
N SER A 133 -1.02 -11.01 -0.74
CA SER A 133 -0.12 -10.21 -1.59
C SER A 133 0.84 -9.37 -0.77
N LEU A 134 0.41 -8.80 0.36
CA LEU A 134 1.28 -8.06 1.27
C LEU A 134 2.38 -8.97 1.83
N THR A 135 2.03 -10.16 2.32
CA THR A 135 2.97 -11.16 2.83
C THR A 135 4.07 -11.44 1.81
N ALA A 136 3.71 -11.66 0.55
CA ALA A 136 4.67 -11.95 -0.50
C ALA A 136 5.65 -10.81 -0.76
N TRP A 137 5.19 -9.56 -0.68
CA TRP A 137 6.07 -8.40 -0.74
C TRP A 137 7.01 -8.35 0.47
N LEU A 138 6.48 -8.57 1.68
CA LEU A 138 7.26 -8.50 2.91
C LEU A 138 8.23 -9.68 3.12
N GLN A 139 8.11 -10.74 2.34
CA GLN A 139 9.08 -11.85 2.29
C GLN A 139 10.33 -11.53 1.46
N LEU A 140 10.31 -10.45 0.67
CA LEU A 140 11.45 -10.08 -0.17
C LEU A 140 12.44 -9.20 0.58
N PRO A 141 13.76 -9.37 0.35
CA PRO A 141 14.76 -8.46 0.90
C PRO A 141 14.55 -7.04 0.36
N GLY A 142 14.98 -6.00 1.07
CA GLY A 142 14.90 -4.62 0.57
C GLY A 142 13.49 -4.02 0.46
N ILE A 143 12.45 -4.74 0.91
CA ILE A 143 11.09 -4.23 1.08
C ILE A 143 10.89 -3.78 2.53
N ALA A 144 10.55 -2.52 2.75
CA ALA A 144 10.13 -2.04 4.07
C ALA A 144 8.61 -2.06 4.20
N ALA A 145 8.14 -2.36 5.41
CA ALA A 145 6.74 -2.20 5.77
C ALA A 145 6.49 -0.73 6.16
N LEU A 146 5.47 -0.10 5.58
CA LEU A 146 5.05 1.26 5.99
C LEU A 146 3.58 1.27 6.39
N GLN A 147 3.32 1.77 7.59
CA GLN A 147 1.97 1.93 8.12
C GLN A 147 1.29 3.17 7.52
N TYR A 148 0.03 3.00 7.11
CA TYR A 148 -0.79 4.08 6.57
C TYR A 148 -0.91 5.28 7.52
N ASP A 149 -1.07 5.05 8.83
CA ASP A 149 -1.25 6.13 9.78
C ASP A 149 0.00 7.00 9.88
N THR A 150 1.20 6.39 9.86
CA THR A 150 2.46 7.13 9.76
C THR A 150 2.52 7.91 8.45
N LEU A 151 2.16 7.31 7.32
CA LEU A 151 2.15 8.01 6.03
C LEU A 151 1.18 9.20 6.00
N ALA A 152 -0.05 9.01 6.49
CA ALA A 152 -1.15 9.95 6.35
C ALA A 152 -1.14 11.06 7.40
N PHE A 153 -0.72 10.76 8.62
CA PHE A 153 -0.81 11.67 9.77
C PHE A 153 0.55 12.08 10.33
N GLN A 154 1.61 11.38 9.97
CA GLN A 154 3.00 11.69 10.33
C GLN A 154 3.90 11.72 9.08
N THR A 155 3.42 12.39 8.03
CA THR A 155 4.03 12.34 6.69
C THR A 155 5.51 12.72 6.66
N GLU A 156 5.96 13.59 7.57
CA GLU A 156 7.38 13.92 7.74
C GLU A 156 8.20 12.70 8.22
N THR A 157 7.73 11.99 9.25
CA THR A 157 8.32 10.73 9.70
C THR A 157 8.36 9.69 8.59
N ALA A 158 7.27 9.55 7.83
CA ALA A 158 7.24 8.61 6.72
C ALA A 158 8.22 8.99 5.60
N ALA A 159 8.39 10.28 5.31
CA ALA A 159 9.39 10.76 4.37
C ALA A 159 10.82 10.47 4.85
N GLN A 160 11.07 10.61 6.16
CA GLN A 160 12.37 10.26 6.75
C GLN A 160 12.69 8.77 6.57
N HIS A 161 11.76 7.87 6.91
CA HIS A 161 11.98 6.43 6.73
C HIS A 161 12.23 6.05 5.26
N ILE A 162 11.52 6.68 4.32
CA ILE A 162 11.71 6.47 2.88
C ILE A 162 13.11 6.92 2.43
N LEU A 163 13.58 8.08 2.90
CA LEU A 163 14.93 8.56 2.60
C LEU A 163 16.00 7.61 3.15
N GLU A 164 15.86 7.18 4.41
CA GLU A 164 16.79 6.27 5.08
C GLU A 164 16.87 4.92 4.36
N GLN A 165 15.74 4.29 4.05
CA GLN A 165 15.73 3.00 3.36
C GLN A 165 16.36 3.09 1.96
N LEU A 166 16.10 4.18 1.24
CA LEU A 166 16.65 4.37 -0.10
C LEU A 166 18.10 4.86 -0.07
N GLY A 167 18.65 5.21 1.09
CA GLY A 167 19.98 5.79 1.22
C GLY A 167 20.10 7.17 0.57
N LEU A 168 19.00 7.92 0.53
CA LEU A 168 18.93 9.24 -0.12
C LEU A 168 19.12 10.36 0.91
N GLY A 169 19.91 11.36 0.55
CA GLY A 169 19.89 12.65 1.26
C GLY A 169 18.60 13.42 0.94
N GLY A 170 18.10 14.20 1.90
CA GLY A 170 16.90 15.00 1.69
C GLY A 170 16.42 15.71 2.95
N ASN A 171 15.41 16.59 2.78
CA ASN A 171 14.74 17.22 3.91
C ASN A 171 13.31 16.65 4.02
N PRO A 172 13.04 15.76 5.01
CA PRO A 172 11.74 15.08 5.12
C PRO A 172 10.58 16.06 5.28
N ARG A 173 10.79 17.16 6.01
CA ARG A 173 9.80 18.22 6.22
C ARG A 173 9.42 18.93 4.93
N ARG A 174 10.41 19.20 4.06
CA ARG A 174 10.18 19.85 2.76
C ARG A 174 9.40 18.92 1.82
N ILE A 175 9.79 17.65 1.75
CA ILE A 175 9.10 16.61 0.97
C ILE A 175 7.64 16.50 1.42
N ALA A 176 7.40 16.33 2.73
CA ALA A 176 6.07 16.22 3.29
C ALA A 176 5.19 17.43 2.95
N ARG A 177 5.70 18.66 3.14
CA ARG A 177 4.98 19.89 2.77
C ARG A 177 4.62 19.93 1.29
N ARG A 178 5.54 19.55 0.40
CA ARG A 178 5.32 19.57 -1.05
C ARG A 178 4.25 18.57 -1.46
N VAL A 179 4.29 17.36 -0.92
CA VAL A 179 3.30 16.32 -1.18
C VAL A 179 1.91 16.75 -0.71
N LEU A 180 1.80 17.22 0.53
CA LEU A 180 0.51 17.63 1.11
C LEU A 180 -0.10 18.84 0.39
N ARG A 181 0.72 19.78 -0.09
CA ARG A 181 0.26 20.93 -0.89
C ARG A 181 -0.19 20.58 -2.32
N SER A 182 0.29 19.46 -2.87
CA SER A 182 -0.01 19.09 -4.26
C SER A 182 -1.48 18.73 -4.50
N GLY A 183 -2.25 18.44 -3.45
CA GLY A 183 -3.66 18.03 -3.54
C GLY A 183 -3.89 16.69 -4.27
N LYS A 184 -2.82 15.99 -4.69
CA LYS A 184 -2.89 14.73 -5.45
C LYS A 184 -3.29 13.52 -4.59
N THR A 185 -3.47 13.71 -3.29
CA THR A 185 -3.79 12.68 -2.31
C THR A 185 -5.26 12.73 -1.96
N LEU A 186 -6.06 11.86 -2.58
CA LEU A 186 -7.47 11.69 -2.22
C LEU A 186 -7.57 10.94 -0.88
N MET A 187 -7.69 11.70 0.21
CA MET A 187 -8.15 11.15 1.48
C MET A 187 -9.68 11.04 1.41
N ASN A 188 -10.23 9.88 1.77
CA ASN A 188 -11.69 9.70 1.78
C ASN A 188 -12.31 10.52 2.92
N LYS A 189 -12.09 10.06 4.16
CA LYS A 189 -12.42 10.82 5.37
C LYS A 189 -11.20 11.42 6.05
N GLY A 190 -10.00 10.84 5.87
CA GLY A 190 -8.77 11.36 6.47
C GLY A 190 -8.77 11.36 8.01
N ILE A 191 -9.41 10.36 8.62
CA ILE A 191 -9.51 10.21 10.08
C ILE A 191 -8.70 8.98 10.49
N ALA A 192 -7.79 9.16 11.45
CA ALA A 192 -7.01 8.08 12.04
C ALA A 192 -7.86 7.25 12.99
N SER A 193 -7.69 5.92 12.98
CA SER A 193 -8.39 5.00 13.90
C SER A 193 -9.92 5.21 13.94
N ARG A 194 -10.53 5.48 12.79
CA ARG A 194 -11.97 5.80 12.66
C ARG A 194 -12.87 4.65 13.14
N TYR A 195 -12.37 3.42 13.08
CA TYR A 195 -13.04 2.25 13.63
C TYR A 195 -13.48 2.44 15.08
N LYS A 196 -12.78 3.25 15.89
CA LYS A 196 -13.14 3.49 17.30
C LYS A 196 -14.52 4.12 17.48
N THR A 197 -15.01 4.86 16.48
CA THR A 197 -16.30 5.56 16.56
C THR A 197 -17.33 5.00 15.58
N GLU A 198 -16.91 4.25 14.56
CA GLU A 198 -17.81 3.75 13.50
C GLU A 198 -17.96 2.22 13.48
N MET A 199 -17.24 1.50 14.33
CA MET A 199 -17.34 0.03 14.44
C MET A 199 -17.75 -0.35 15.86
N SER A 200 -18.75 -1.23 15.99
CA SER A 200 -19.15 -1.72 17.31
C SER A 200 -18.02 -2.49 17.99
N PRO A 201 -17.98 -2.54 19.33
CA PRO A 201 -16.96 -3.31 20.06
C PRO A 201 -16.91 -4.79 19.64
N GLU A 202 -18.06 -5.42 19.39
CA GLU A 202 -18.18 -6.83 19.04
C GLU A 202 -17.60 -7.11 17.66
N ILE A 203 -17.92 -6.26 16.68
CA ILE A 203 -17.36 -6.35 15.33
C ILE A 203 -15.85 -6.08 15.39
N SER A 204 -15.42 -5.05 16.13
CA SER A 204 -13.99 -4.75 16.29
C SER A 204 -13.23 -5.93 16.90
N ALA A 205 -13.80 -6.60 17.92
CA ALA A 205 -13.23 -7.81 18.50
C ALA A 205 -13.14 -8.96 17.50
N ALA A 206 -14.17 -9.15 16.66
CA ALA A 206 -14.14 -10.14 15.59
C ALA A 206 -13.02 -9.86 14.57
N PHE A 207 -12.81 -8.60 14.18
CA PHE A 207 -11.67 -8.21 13.31
C PHE A 207 -10.32 -8.46 13.97
N LEU A 208 -10.17 -8.12 15.26
CA LEU A 208 -8.95 -8.39 16.02
C LEU A 208 -8.63 -9.88 16.06
N SER A 209 -9.64 -10.74 16.22
CA SER A 209 -9.50 -12.19 16.18
C SER A 209 -9.08 -12.67 14.79
N ARG A 210 -9.81 -12.29 13.74
CA ARG A 210 -9.56 -12.71 12.35
C ARG A 210 -8.20 -12.30 11.81
N PHE A 211 -7.72 -11.12 12.19
CA PHE A 211 -6.44 -10.59 11.69
C PHE A 211 -5.38 -10.58 12.78
N ARG A 212 -5.52 -11.42 13.82
CA ARG A 212 -4.60 -11.46 14.96
C ARG A 212 -3.12 -11.56 14.54
N PRO A 213 -2.73 -12.43 13.60
CA PRO A 213 -1.34 -12.50 13.14
C PRO A 213 -0.83 -11.20 12.52
N PHE A 214 -1.67 -10.46 11.79
CA PHE A 214 -1.32 -9.14 11.26
C PHE A 214 -0.99 -8.15 12.37
N TYR A 215 -1.82 -8.09 13.42
CA TYR A 215 -1.59 -7.17 14.54
C TYR A 215 -0.28 -7.51 15.26
N ASP A 216 -0.12 -8.78 15.65
CA ASP A 216 1.04 -9.26 16.41
C ASP A 216 2.37 -9.07 15.64
N ILE A 217 2.32 -9.07 14.31
CA ILE A 217 3.52 -8.96 13.45
C ILE A 217 3.77 -7.52 13.00
N LEU A 218 2.75 -6.77 12.60
CA LEU A 218 2.92 -5.49 11.87
C LEU A 218 2.46 -4.25 12.62
N LEU A 219 1.54 -4.35 13.59
CA LEU A 219 1.02 -3.17 14.30
C LEU A 219 1.50 -3.07 15.75
N ASP A 220 1.56 -4.20 16.46
CA ASP A 220 1.91 -4.21 17.88
C ASP A 220 3.42 -4.26 18.11
N LYS A 221 4.22 -4.41 17.03
CA LYS A 221 5.68 -4.41 17.05
C LYS A 221 6.23 -3.24 16.24
N PRO A 222 6.99 -2.32 16.86
CA PRO A 222 7.55 -1.17 16.15
C PRO A 222 8.63 -1.57 15.12
N ASP A 223 9.39 -2.63 15.41
CA ASP A 223 10.48 -3.12 14.56
C ASP A 223 10.15 -4.50 13.98
N VAL A 224 9.41 -4.51 12.88
CA VAL A 224 9.12 -5.75 12.16
C VAL A 224 10.43 -6.31 11.60
N ALA A 225 10.83 -7.49 12.07
CA ALA A 225 11.95 -8.21 11.49
C ALA A 225 11.59 -8.65 10.06
N LEU A 226 12.15 -7.95 9.06
CA LEU A 226 11.99 -8.24 7.65
C LEU A 226 13.29 -8.81 7.07
N PRO A 227 13.22 -9.73 6.10
CA PRO A 227 12.02 -10.27 5.46
C PRO A 227 11.20 -11.20 6.38
N LEU A 228 9.88 -11.28 6.15
CA LEU A 228 9.03 -12.27 6.81
C LEU A 228 9.44 -13.69 6.40
N ARG A 229 9.20 -14.66 7.30
CA ARG A 229 9.50 -16.06 7.01
C ARG A 229 8.60 -16.60 5.88
N PRO A 230 9.09 -17.54 5.06
CA PRO A 230 8.25 -18.30 4.15
C PRO A 230 7.01 -18.88 4.88
N ASN A 231 5.88 -18.95 4.19
CA ASN A 231 4.60 -19.44 4.72
C ASN A 231 4.00 -18.64 5.90
N THR A 232 4.50 -17.44 6.20
CA THR A 232 3.81 -16.54 7.16
C THR A 232 2.41 -16.21 6.64
N ILE A 233 1.38 -16.38 7.48
CA ILE A 233 0.01 -15.98 7.17
C ILE A 233 -0.34 -14.81 8.10
N LEU A 234 -0.87 -13.72 7.53
CA LEU A 234 -1.20 -12.49 8.29
C LEU A 234 -2.67 -12.46 8.75
N TYR A 235 -3.38 -13.58 8.70
CA TYR A 235 -4.74 -13.71 9.19
C TYR A 235 -4.94 -15.13 9.75
N ASP A 236 -6.00 -15.31 10.53
CA ASP A 236 -6.43 -16.60 11.05
C ASP A 236 -7.54 -17.17 10.14
N PRO A 237 -7.27 -18.24 9.37
CA PRO A 237 -8.26 -18.84 8.47
C PRO A 237 -9.49 -19.40 9.19
N GLU A 238 -9.31 -19.95 10.39
CA GLU A 238 -10.41 -20.53 11.17
C GLU A 238 -11.33 -19.43 11.72
N ALA A 239 -10.75 -18.34 12.23
CA ALA A 239 -11.51 -17.18 12.66
C ALA A 239 -12.20 -16.48 11.49
N LEU A 240 -11.55 -16.43 10.31
CA LEU A 240 -12.12 -15.83 9.10
C LEU A 240 -13.33 -16.62 8.56
N ALA A 241 -13.37 -17.94 8.78
CA ALA A 241 -14.50 -18.78 8.37
C ALA A 241 -15.77 -18.58 9.22
N LYS A 242 -15.64 -18.06 10.45
CA LYS A 242 -16.78 -17.77 11.33
C LYS A 242 -17.47 -16.50 10.86
N PRO A 243 -18.81 -16.41 10.80
CA PRO A 243 -19.52 -15.19 10.39
C PRO A 243 -19.26 -14.03 11.36
N LEU A 244 -19.29 -12.79 10.85
CA LEU A 244 -19.27 -11.62 11.73
C LEU A 244 -20.54 -11.60 12.59
N PRO A 245 -20.47 -11.08 13.83
CA PRO A 245 -21.67 -10.82 14.62
C PRO A 245 -22.60 -9.87 13.85
N ALA A 246 -23.92 -10.04 14.01
CA ALA A 246 -24.89 -9.13 13.44
C ALA A 246 -24.61 -7.71 13.97
N ALA A 247 -24.66 -6.72 13.08
CA ALA A 247 -24.63 -5.32 13.51
C ALA A 247 -25.91 -5.06 14.32
N ALA A 248 -25.73 -4.67 15.59
CA ALA A 248 -26.83 -4.20 16.45
C ALA A 248 -27.37 -2.86 15.96
#